data_AF-A0A256HLW0-F1
#
_entry.id   AF-A0A256HLW0-F1
#
_cell.length_a   1.000
_cell.length_b   1.000
_cell.length_c   1.000
_cell.angle_alpha   90.00
_cell.angle_beta   90.00
_cell.angle_gamma   90.00
#
_symmetry.space_group_name_H-M   'P 1'
#
loop_
_entity.id
_entity.type
_entity.pdbx_description
1 polymer ?
#
loop_
_entity_poly.entity_id
_entity_poly.type
_entity_poly.pdbx_seq_one_letter_code
_entity_poly.pdbx_strand_id
1 'polypeptide(L)'
;MTWDPDGIVVGEGFCSYVEDLRETSNYAAGGGKSHFSDDMTDTTSDENEQIETTDAADEALDANMTRRGFAVAVGMTAATAAGAGTVSAQSSQTINFDSEYAHNPTAVGTVTVEEHNPEFPDFGYIADDDSEAELETASLASNDDETTPHNPVRIRADRVHFSDRRAFPRDLTTTDGDGNEEDGSALDAEFWTTDSSSTAGTLTLEDASDDRLRIATSGQGSGDTAVSTFSDFTIGDGEQRSMLQLILNVDTLDSSAVVDVEVTDASANSVVATIDSSADSASDATIATAQGQGVLYQQQLGELTGGQDLDTLEEISVTIAEGNADLTFHALNLESSSAWDFGTREYLNSDDEVATRSVTEQVGYFGITSLDTLYDSGRLSDATLHQVEYPDAEIGATGVSLELTQPDRYEYEHRLQAVYNFDLDSAYDLSITLDRWIDEVAHPSGRYLNMEIATSLDDTVAVDETDDVEWTSRRSTYTDGSIGDEVELSTTISSSGVFSLSEDVLLRSDEADELVVSSGAAMGPTGRQGGGWFSKLLSIPGAIAGSIAGLGLIRMLRGGA
;
A
#
# COMPACT_ATOMS: atom_id res chain seq x y z
N MET A 1 39.30 18.67 -23.61
CA MET A 1 38.37 18.84 -22.47
C MET A 1 39.20 18.59 -21.23
N THR A 2 39.60 19.68 -20.59
CA THR A 2 40.31 19.69 -19.31
C THR A 2 39.37 20.43 -18.39
N TRP A 3 38.85 19.72 -17.39
CA TRP A 3 37.93 20.24 -16.38
C TRP A 3 38.78 20.77 -15.23
N ASP A 4 38.50 22.01 -14.82
CA ASP A 4 39.19 22.75 -13.76
C ASP A 4 38.13 23.25 -12.77
N PRO A 5 37.97 22.63 -11.59
CA PRO A 5 36.99 23.04 -10.59
C PRO A 5 37.67 23.82 -9.47
N ASP A 6 38.07 25.06 -9.72
CA ASP A 6 38.35 26.02 -8.65
C ASP A 6 37.02 26.57 -8.11
N GLY A 7 36.51 25.97 -7.03
CA GLY A 7 35.34 26.52 -6.33
C GLY A 7 34.70 25.64 -5.25
N ILE A 8 34.98 24.34 -5.22
CA ILE A 8 34.45 23.48 -4.16
C ILE A 8 35.43 23.50 -2.99
N VAL A 9 35.05 24.18 -1.89
CA VAL A 9 35.71 24.02 -0.60
C VAL A 9 35.29 22.66 -0.05
N VAL A 10 36.08 21.64 -0.39
CA VAL A 10 35.92 20.29 0.12
C VAL A 10 36.53 20.24 1.52
N GLY A 11 35.71 19.92 2.53
CA GLY A 11 36.18 19.80 3.91
C GLY A 11 37.21 18.68 4.07
N GLU A 12 38.13 18.82 5.03
CA GLU A 12 39.22 17.86 5.29
C GLU A 12 38.75 16.41 5.46
N GLY A 13 37.53 16.21 5.98
CA GLY A 13 36.91 14.88 6.11
C GLY A 13 36.67 14.17 4.78
N PHE A 14 36.28 14.89 3.72
CA PHE A 14 36.07 14.29 2.41
C PHE A 14 37.40 13.99 1.71
N CYS A 15 38.43 14.82 1.91
CA CYS A 15 39.78 14.50 1.44
C CYS A 15 40.31 13.21 2.09
N SER A 16 40.11 13.04 3.40
CA SER A 16 40.51 11.82 4.12
C SER A 16 39.76 10.58 3.63
N TYR A 17 38.45 10.71 3.34
CA TYR A 17 37.64 9.62 2.80
C TYR A 17 38.09 9.19 1.40
N VAL A 18 38.45 10.14 0.53
CA VAL A 18 38.95 9.86 -0.82
C VAL A 18 40.36 9.24 -0.79
N GLU A 19 41.20 9.59 0.19
CA GLU A 19 42.50 8.93 0.40
C GLU A 19 42.33 7.49 0.88
N ASP A 20 41.41 7.23 1.82
CA ASP A 20 41.14 5.89 2.34
C ASP A 20 40.61 4.94 1.24
N LEU A 21 39.73 5.45 0.36
CA LEU A 21 39.22 4.74 -0.83
C LEU A 21 40.31 4.44 -1.87
N ARG A 22 41.33 5.30 -1.98
CA ARG A 22 42.49 5.06 -2.85
C ARG A 22 43.47 4.05 -2.26
N GLU A 23 43.52 3.92 -0.95
CA GLU A 23 44.38 2.94 -0.29
C GLU A 23 43.77 1.52 -0.36
N THR A 24 42.45 1.40 -0.23
CA THR A 24 41.74 0.11 -0.37
C THR A 24 41.71 -0.40 -1.82
N SER A 25 41.61 0.49 -2.82
CA SER A 25 41.56 0.08 -4.24
C SER A 25 42.92 -0.35 -4.82
N ASN A 26 44.04 -0.01 -4.18
CA ASN A 26 45.37 -0.46 -4.61
C ASN A 26 45.70 -1.92 -4.21
N TYR A 27 44.86 -2.56 -3.39
CA TYR A 27 45.07 -3.95 -2.98
C TYR A 27 44.47 -5.01 -3.93
N ALA A 28 43.65 -4.63 -4.91
CA ALA A 28 42.95 -5.57 -5.79
C ALA A 28 43.58 -5.78 -7.18
N ALA A 29 44.70 -5.10 -7.50
CA ALA A 29 45.34 -5.17 -8.82
C ALA A 29 46.77 -5.71 -8.76
N GLY A 30 46.94 -6.97 -8.33
CA GLY A 30 48.26 -7.60 -8.34
C GLY A 30 48.21 -9.10 -8.08
N GLY A 31 48.13 -9.90 -9.13
CA GLY A 31 48.25 -11.36 -9.04
C GLY A 31 49.61 -11.78 -8.45
N GLY A 32 49.58 -12.57 -7.38
CA GLY A 32 50.77 -13.18 -6.79
C GLY A 32 50.39 -14.23 -5.74
N LYS A 33 50.92 -15.44 -5.87
CA LYS A 33 50.66 -16.59 -4.98
C LYS A 33 51.49 -16.53 -3.68
N SER A 34 50.90 -17.15 -2.66
CA SER A 34 51.46 -17.96 -1.55
C SER A 34 52.29 -17.26 -0.45
N HIS A 35 51.89 -17.38 0.82
CA HIS A 35 52.26 -18.45 1.77
C HIS A 35 51.84 -18.13 3.22
N PHE A 36 51.52 -19.22 3.95
CA PHE A 36 51.32 -19.42 5.39
C PHE A 36 52.09 -18.55 6.41
N SER A 37 51.41 -18.21 7.52
CA SER A 37 51.80 -18.52 8.92
C SER A 37 50.54 -18.41 9.80
N ASP A 38 50.03 -19.49 10.40
CA ASP A 38 50.41 -20.04 11.71
C ASP A 38 50.60 -19.00 12.82
N ASP A 39 49.84 -19.26 13.90
CA ASP A 39 50.10 -18.92 15.30
C ASP A 39 49.73 -17.50 15.79
N MET A 40 48.64 -17.41 16.55
CA MET A 40 48.69 -16.83 17.90
C MET A 40 47.61 -17.44 18.79
N THR A 41 48.06 -18.38 19.61
CA THR A 41 47.45 -18.91 20.83
C THR A 41 47.31 -17.85 21.94
N ASP A 42 46.12 -17.83 22.55
CA ASP A 42 45.87 -18.16 23.96
C ASP A 42 46.19 -17.15 25.11
N THR A 43 45.34 -17.27 26.14
CA THR A 43 45.52 -16.94 27.58
C THR A 43 45.55 -15.47 28.03
N THR A 44 44.97 -15.01 29.16
CA THR A 44 44.41 -15.61 30.40
C THR A 44 43.80 -14.44 31.21
N SER A 45 42.57 -14.54 31.75
CA SER A 45 42.20 -14.97 33.12
C SER A 45 42.08 -13.86 34.17
N ASP A 46 40.89 -13.86 34.77
CA ASP A 46 40.57 -13.75 36.19
C ASP A 46 41.07 -12.54 37.00
N GLU A 47 40.11 -11.73 37.45
CA GLU A 47 40.06 -11.33 38.85
C GLU A 47 38.60 -11.30 39.36
N ASN A 48 38.47 -11.87 40.54
CA ASN A 48 37.28 -12.25 41.28
C ASN A 48 37.12 -11.25 42.43
N GLU A 49 35.93 -10.76 42.75
CA GLU A 49 35.44 -10.70 44.13
C GLU A 49 33.99 -10.19 44.26
N GLN A 50 33.25 -10.94 45.07
CA GLN A 50 31.86 -10.79 45.48
C GLN A 50 31.63 -9.62 46.44
N ILE A 51 30.35 -9.23 46.57
CA ILE A 51 29.55 -9.01 47.80
C ILE A 51 28.74 -7.70 47.68
N GLU A 52 27.41 -7.78 47.53
CA GLU A 52 26.43 -7.67 48.63
C GLU A 52 24.99 -7.53 48.08
N THR A 53 24.09 -8.39 48.56
CA THR A 53 22.64 -8.38 48.32
C THR A 53 21.92 -7.53 49.37
N THR A 54 20.97 -6.69 48.97
CA THR A 54 19.75 -6.37 49.75
C THR A 54 18.63 -5.78 48.88
N ASP A 55 17.50 -6.50 48.87
CA ASP A 55 16.08 -6.07 48.89
C ASP A 55 15.62 -4.81 48.14
N ALA A 56 14.74 -5.00 47.14
CA ALA A 56 13.30 -4.73 47.29
C ALA A 56 12.53 -5.15 46.02
N ALA A 57 11.34 -5.71 46.23
CA ALA A 57 10.41 -6.18 45.22
C ALA A 57 9.83 -5.05 44.35
N ASP A 58 9.63 -5.31 43.07
CA ASP A 58 8.33 -5.11 42.44
C ASP A 58 8.20 -6.00 41.18
N GLU A 59 6.99 -6.51 40.98
CA GLU A 59 6.60 -7.40 39.89
C GLU A 59 6.74 -6.69 38.53
N ALA A 60 7.61 -7.21 37.66
CA ALA A 60 7.53 -6.98 36.22
C ALA A 60 7.19 -8.31 35.56
N LEU A 61 5.92 -8.46 35.18
CA LEU A 61 5.48 -9.44 34.21
C LEU A 61 6.26 -9.14 32.92
N ASP A 62 7.18 -10.03 32.58
CA ASP A 62 7.94 -10.03 31.34
C ASP A 62 6.93 -10.26 30.19
N ALA A 63 6.52 -9.17 29.55
CA ALA A 63 5.62 -9.16 28.42
C ALA A 63 6.44 -9.38 27.14
N ASN A 64 6.89 -10.62 26.93
CA ASN A 64 7.26 -11.11 25.61
C ASN A 64 5.97 -11.64 24.96
N MET A 65 5.18 -10.73 24.38
CA MET A 65 4.07 -11.10 23.51
C MET A 65 4.61 -11.16 22.08
N THR A 66 4.89 -12.38 21.61
CA THR A 66 5.16 -12.69 20.20
C THR A 66 3.86 -12.68 19.39
N ARG A 67 3.85 -11.96 18.26
CA ARG A 67 2.99 -12.01 17.03
C ARG A 67 1.48 -12.31 17.09
N ARG A 68 0.87 -12.65 18.24
CA ARG A 68 -0.48 -13.25 18.31
C ARG A 68 -1.55 -12.36 18.96
N GLY A 69 -1.44 -11.06 18.77
CA GLY A 69 -2.26 -10.09 19.49
C GLY A 69 -2.85 -8.95 18.67
N PHE A 70 -3.45 -9.18 17.49
CA PHE A 70 -4.29 -8.12 16.90
C PHE A 70 -5.48 -8.62 16.05
N ALA A 71 -6.63 -7.98 16.32
CA ALA A 71 -7.90 -7.86 15.56
C ALA A 71 -8.78 -9.11 15.26
N VAL A 72 -9.90 -9.25 15.98
CA VAL A 72 -11.21 -9.64 15.38
C VAL A 72 -12.36 -8.92 16.10
N ALA A 73 -13.08 -8.09 15.35
CA ALA A 73 -14.44 -7.65 15.70
C ALA A 73 -15.28 -7.48 14.42
N VAL A 74 -15.75 -8.58 13.81
CA VAL A 74 -16.86 -8.53 12.82
C VAL A 74 -17.84 -9.68 13.08
N GLY A 75 -19.13 -9.35 13.00
CA GLY A 75 -20.24 -10.08 13.60
C GLY A 75 -20.72 -11.34 12.86
N MET A 76 -21.00 -12.37 13.66
CA MET A 76 -21.63 -13.63 13.25
C MET A 76 -23.08 -13.45 12.77
N THR A 77 -23.41 -14.04 11.61
CA THR A 77 -24.78 -14.50 11.32
C THR A 77 -24.75 -15.99 10.97
N ALA A 78 -25.07 -16.84 11.95
CA ALA A 78 -25.17 -18.29 11.77
C ALA A 78 -26.52 -18.66 11.13
N ALA A 79 -26.50 -19.11 9.88
CA ALA A 79 -27.68 -19.68 9.22
C ALA A 79 -27.67 -21.22 9.35
N THR A 80 -28.39 -21.74 10.35
CA THR A 80 -28.63 -23.20 10.45
C THR A 80 -29.69 -23.65 9.44
N ALA A 81 -29.30 -24.47 8.47
CA ALA A 81 -30.24 -25.24 7.65
C ALA A 81 -30.01 -26.75 7.85
N ALA A 82 -30.92 -27.39 8.58
CA ALA A 82 -30.97 -28.84 8.75
C ALA A 82 -31.78 -29.48 7.61
N GLY A 83 -31.20 -30.47 6.91
CA GLY A 83 -31.89 -31.19 5.83
C GLY A 83 -31.20 -32.49 5.39
N ALA A 84 -31.55 -33.57 6.08
CA ALA A 84 -31.33 -35.00 5.83
C ALA A 84 -30.69 -35.50 4.49
N GLY A 85 -29.62 -36.28 4.64
CA GLY A 85 -29.13 -37.27 3.67
C GLY A 85 -27.79 -37.87 4.09
N THR A 86 -27.79 -39.01 4.78
CA THR A 86 -26.57 -39.69 5.25
C THR A 86 -25.78 -40.29 4.09
N VAL A 87 -24.88 -39.49 3.53
CA VAL A 87 -23.59 -39.97 3.03
C VAL A 87 -22.67 -39.96 4.25
N SER A 88 -21.90 -41.01 4.49
CA SER A 88 -20.82 -40.97 5.47
C SER A 88 -19.78 -39.96 5.00
N ALA A 89 -19.96 -38.69 5.36
CA ALA A 89 -18.96 -37.66 5.21
C ALA A 89 -17.75 -38.12 6.02
N GLN A 90 -16.65 -38.46 5.36
CA GLN A 90 -15.35 -38.26 6.00
C GLN A 90 -15.36 -36.80 6.44
N SER A 91 -15.34 -36.55 7.74
CA SER A 91 -15.09 -35.23 8.27
C SER A 91 -13.74 -34.79 7.70
N SER A 92 -13.75 -33.88 6.72
CA SER A 92 -12.52 -33.33 6.13
C SER A 92 -11.70 -32.76 7.28
N GLN A 93 -10.48 -33.24 7.45
CA GLN A 93 -9.54 -32.72 8.45
C GLN A 93 -8.86 -31.47 7.88
N THR A 94 -8.44 -30.56 8.75
CA THR A 94 -7.69 -29.36 8.38
C THR A 94 -6.73 -28.97 9.50
N ILE A 95 -5.84 -28.01 9.23
CA ILE A 95 -4.88 -27.47 10.18
C ILE A 95 -5.56 -26.39 11.03
N ASN A 96 -5.37 -26.46 12.34
CA ASN A 96 -5.66 -25.39 13.26
C ASN A 96 -4.48 -24.42 13.30
N PHE A 97 -4.52 -23.37 12.47
CA PHE A 97 -3.46 -22.36 12.38
C PHE A 97 -3.25 -21.56 13.67
N ASP A 98 -4.18 -21.62 14.64
CA ASP A 98 -3.99 -21.02 15.96
C ASP A 98 -3.09 -21.87 16.87
N SER A 99 -2.81 -23.12 16.51
CA SER A 99 -1.88 -23.99 17.24
C SER A 99 -0.45 -23.44 17.18
N GLU A 100 0.31 -23.54 18.27
CA GLU A 100 1.76 -23.24 18.26
C GLU A 100 2.56 -24.26 17.43
N TYR A 101 1.95 -25.40 17.12
CA TYR A 101 2.52 -26.49 16.34
C TYR A 101 2.22 -26.37 14.84
N ALA A 102 1.47 -25.35 14.42
CA ALA A 102 1.09 -25.17 13.02
C ALA A 102 2.18 -24.41 12.25
N HIS A 103 2.64 -25.00 11.16
CA HIS A 103 3.27 -24.24 10.10
C HIS A 103 2.22 -23.37 9.39
N ASN A 104 2.58 -22.12 9.12
CA ASN A 104 1.74 -21.18 8.40
C ASN A 104 2.63 -20.47 7.38
N PRO A 105 3.00 -21.18 6.29
CA PRO A 105 3.77 -20.54 5.24
C PRO A 105 3.00 -19.33 4.71
N THR A 106 3.71 -18.23 4.51
CA THR A 106 3.15 -16.93 4.10
C THR A 106 4.00 -16.36 2.97
N ALA A 107 3.37 -16.10 1.83
CA ALA A 107 3.97 -15.33 0.76
C ALA A 107 3.80 -13.84 1.06
N VAL A 108 4.88 -13.07 0.96
CA VAL A 108 4.89 -11.62 1.21
C VAL A 108 5.14 -10.91 -0.11
N GLY A 109 4.38 -9.87 -0.38
CA GLY A 109 4.51 -9.10 -1.61
C GLY A 109 3.66 -7.85 -1.65
N THR A 110 3.57 -7.24 -2.82
CA THR A 110 2.67 -6.12 -3.08
C THR A 110 1.42 -6.60 -3.80
N VAL A 111 0.25 -6.34 -3.21
CA VAL A 111 -1.05 -6.49 -3.87
C VAL A 111 -1.51 -5.11 -4.35
N THR A 112 -1.90 -5.00 -5.61
CA THR A 112 -2.45 -3.77 -6.19
C THR A 112 -3.87 -4.04 -6.68
N VAL A 113 -4.81 -3.24 -6.20
CA VAL A 113 -6.22 -3.24 -6.64
C VAL A 113 -6.44 -2.04 -7.57
N GLU A 114 -6.90 -2.29 -8.79
CA GLU A 114 -7.06 -1.24 -9.81
C GLU A 114 -8.20 -0.27 -9.49
N GLU A 115 -9.30 -0.75 -8.92
CA GLU A 115 -10.43 0.08 -8.46
C GLU A 115 -10.91 -0.41 -7.08
N HIS A 116 -10.95 0.51 -6.11
CA HIS A 116 -11.45 0.25 -4.76
C HIS A 116 -12.53 1.27 -4.39
N ASN A 117 -13.69 0.76 -3.96
CA ASN A 117 -14.84 1.58 -3.55
C ASN A 117 -15.01 1.56 -2.02
N PRO A 118 -15.72 2.53 -1.41
CA PRO A 118 -15.90 2.60 0.04
C PRO A 118 -16.62 1.40 0.65
N GLU A 119 -17.35 0.64 -0.17
CA GLU A 119 -18.09 -0.56 0.27
C GLU A 119 -17.22 -1.82 0.28
N PHE A 120 -16.02 -1.77 -0.32
CA PHE A 120 -15.14 -2.94 -0.41
C PHE A 120 -14.33 -3.11 0.88
N PRO A 121 -14.13 -4.35 1.34
CA PRO A 121 -13.11 -4.62 2.34
C PRO A 121 -11.71 -4.38 1.75
N ASP A 122 -10.70 -4.31 2.61
CA ASP A 122 -9.30 -4.37 2.15
C ASP A 122 -9.10 -5.59 1.24
N PHE A 123 -8.36 -5.42 0.14
CA PHE A 123 -8.17 -6.44 -0.90
C PHE A 123 -9.45 -6.87 -1.66
N GLY A 124 -10.56 -6.13 -1.53
CA GLY A 124 -11.72 -6.27 -2.40
C GLY A 124 -11.41 -5.80 -3.83
N TYR A 125 -11.85 -6.54 -4.83
CA TYR A 125 -11.59 -6.26 -6.26
C TYR A 125 -12.77 -6.69 -7.15
N ILE A 126 -12.79 -6.22 -8.39
CA ILE A 126 -13.73 -6.69 -9.41
C ILE A 126 -13.09 -7.85 -10.18
N ALA A 127 -13.73 -9.01 -10.15
CA ALA A 127 -13.31 -10.17 -10.92
C ALA A 127 -13.63 -10.02 -12.42
N ASP A 128 -13.00 -10.86 -13.26
CA ASP A 128 -13.15 -10.82 -14.73
C ASP A 128 -14.59 -11.03 -15.25
N ASP A 129 -15.52 -11.48 -14.40
CA ASP A 129 -16.94 -11.62 -14.69
C ASP A 129 -17.80 -10.45 -14.18
N ASP A 130 -17.17 -9.32 -13.84
CA ASP A 130 -17.74 -8.10 -13.28
C ASP A 130 -18.38 -8.31 -11.88
N SER A 131 -18.04 -9.39 -11.17
CA SER A 131 -18.49 -9.61 -9.80
C SER A 131 -17.50 -9.09 -8.77
N GLU A 132 -18.02 -8.63 -7.62
CA GLU A 132 -17.20 -8.27 -6.47
C GLU A 132 -16.60 -9.54 -5.83
N ALA A 133 -15.29 -9.52 -5.62
CA ALA A 133 -14.51 -10.57 -4.99
C ALA A 133 -13.54 -9.99 -3.96
N GLU A 134 -12.95 -10.84 -3.13
CA GLU A 134 -11.97 -10.47 -2.11
C GLU A 134 -10.85 -11.50 -2.14
N LEU A 135 -9.60 -11.04 -1.98
CA LEU A 135 -8.48 -11.94 -1.81
C LEU A 135 -8.44 -12.45 -0.35
N GLU A 136 -9.31 -13.40 -0.03
CA GLU A 136 -9.56 -13.88 1.36
C GLU A 136 -8.30 -14.41 2.08
N THR A 137 -7.25 -14.78 1.34
CA THR A 137 -5.99 -15.27 1.93
C THR A 137 -4.98 -14.17 2.25
N ALA A 138 -5.22 -12.95 1.80
CA ALA A 138 -4.37 -11.80 2.06
C ALA A 138 -4.76 -11.07 3.34
N SER A 139 -3.75 -10.54 4.03
CA SER A 139 -3.90 -9.59 5.12
C SER A 139 -2.89 -8.46 4.97
N LEU A 140 -3.21 -7.32 5.58
CA LEU A 140 -2.25 -6.22 5.72
C LEU A 140 -0.99 -6.74 6.43
N ALA A 141 0.15 -6.11 6.15
CA ALA A 141 1.39 -6.38 6.86
C ALA A 141 1.18 -6.33 8.38
N SER A 142 1.84 -7.22 9.12
CA SER A 142 1.76 -7.20 10.57
C SER A 142 2.50 -6.01 11.16
N ASN A 143 1.91 -5.41 12.21
CA ASN A 143 2.60 -4.41 13.02
C ASN A 143 3.34 -5.11 14.17
N ASP A 144 4.48 -5.72 13.86
CA ASP A 144 5.30 -6.46 14.82
C ASP A 144 6.09 -5.55 15.79
N ASP A 145 6.15 -4.25 15.51
CA ASP A 145 6.96 -3.28 16.25
C ASP A 145 6.22 -1.95 16.42
N GLU A 146 5.66 -1.74 17.62
CA GLU A 146 4.97 -0.49 18.00
C GLU A 146 5.88 0.75 17.96
N THR A 147 7.19 0.60 17.77
CA THR A 147 8.15 1.70 17.65
C THR A 147 8.43 2.11 16.20
N THR A 148 7.92 1.36 15.22
CA THR A 148 8.09 1.67 13.80
C THR A 148 6.75 2.09 13.19
N PRO A 149 6.65 3.23 12.48
CA PRO A 149 5.39 3.64 11.84
C PRO A 149 4.86 2.61 10.85
N HIS A 150 3.61 2.19 11.04
CA HIS A 150 2.95 1.18 10.24
C HIS A 150 1.87 1.79 9.32
N ASN A 151 2.14 1.79 8.01
CA ASN A 151 1.27 2.38 6.99
C ASN A 151 1.08 1.41 5.81
N PRO A 152 0.29 0.34 5.99
CA PRO A 152 0.24 -0.80 5.07
C PRO A 152 -0.58 -0.55 3.80
N VAL A 153 -1.24 0.61 3.68
CA VAL A 153 -2.03 0.98 2.50
C VAL A 153 -1.38 2.17 1.84
N ARG A 154 -1.09 2.10 0.55
CA ARG A 154 -0.52 3.18 -0.24
C ARG A 154 -1.48 3.64 -1.33
N ILE A 155 -1.69 4.96 -1.38
CA ILE A 155 -2.57 5.61 -2.35
C ILE A 155 -1.85 6.80 -2.99
N ARG A 156 -2.44 7.33 -4.06
CA ARG A 156 -1.92 8.51 -4.77
C ARG A 156 -3.04 9.50 -5.06
N ALA A 157 -2.84 10.77 -4.76
CA ALA A 157 -3.94 11.75 -4.75
C ALA A 157 -4.62 11.94 -6.12
N ASP A 158 -3.87 11.89 -7.22
CA ASP A 158 -4.41 11.97 -8.60
C ASP A 158 -5.21 10.75 -9.03
N ARG A 159 -5.22 9.70 -8.21
CA ARG A 159 -5.97 8.45 -8.41
C ARG A 159 -7.17 8.32 -7.48
N VAL A 160 -7.51 9.37 -6.76
CA VAL A 160 -8.70 9.40 -5.91
C VAL A 160 -9.78 10.25 -6.60
N HIS A 161 -10.90 9.62 -6.88
CA HIS A 161 -12.04 10.20 -7.59
C HIS A 161 -13.16 10.44 -6.59
N PHE A 162 -13.41 11.71 -6.24
CA PHE A 162 -14.43 12.12 -5.27
C PHE A 162 -15.17 13.36 -5.79
N SER A 163 -16.42 13.55 -5.36
CA SER A 163 -17.30 14.59 -5.91
C SER A 163 -16.77 16.02 -5.75
N ASP A 164 -16.15 16.33 -4.61
CA ASP A 164 -15.66 17.67 -4.29
C ASP A 164 -14.46 18.12 -5.16
N ARG A 165 -13.78 17.20 -5.85
CA ARG A 165 -12.56 17.51 -6.63
C ARG A 165 -12.81 18.42 -7.85
N ARG A 166 -14.01 18.31 -8.43
CA ARG A 166 -14.46 19.03 -9.63
C ARG A 166 -15.54 20.07 -9.32
N ALA A 167 -16.01 20.13 -8.06
CA ALA A 167 -17.16 20.92 -7.67
C ALA A 167 -16.94 22.44 -7.76
N PHE A 168 -15.71 22.92 -7.90
CA PHE A 168 -15.42 24.35 -7.96
C PHE A 168 -15.47 24.89 -9.39
N PRO A 169 -16.11 26.05 -9.63
CA PRO A 169 -17.01 26.77 -8.72
C PRO A 169 -18.39 26.10 -8.65
N ARG A 170 -19.00 26.05 -7.46
CA ARG A 170 -20.25 25.28 -7.27
C ARG A 170 -21.48 25.89 -7.95
N ASP A 171 -21.41 27.18 -8.29
CA ASP A 171 -22.49 27.90 -8.95
C ASP A 171 -22.30 27.99 -10.48
N LEU A 172 -21.24 27.38 -11.02
CA LEU A 172 -20.95 27.38 -12.46
C LEU A 172 -21.76 26.29 -13.18
N THR A 173 -22.37 26.66 -14.31
CA THR A 173 -23.18 25.75 -15.14
C THR A 173 -22.77 25.88 -16.60
N THR A 174 -22.77 24.76 -17.33
CA THR A 174 -22.56 24.70 -18.78
C THR A 174 -23.73 23.98 -19.46
N THR A 175 -23.61 23.73 -20.77
CA THR A 175 -24.60 23.03 -21.56
C THR A 175 -23.96 21.92 -22.37
N ASP A 176 -24.49 20.71 -22.21
CA ASP A 176 -23.99 19.52 -22.92
C ASP A 176 -24.22 19.61 -24.45
N GLY A 177 -23.66 18.64 -25.18
CA GLY A 177 -23.83 18.54 -26.64
C GLY A 177 -25.28 18.36 -27.12
N ASP A 178 -26.20 17.99 -26.22
CA ASP A 178 -27.62 17.80 -26.46
C ASP A 178 -28.48 19.02 -26.04
N GLY A 179 -27.87 20.06 -25.45
CA GLY A 179 -28.54 21.27 -25.03
C GLY A 179 -29.11 21.24 -23.60
N ASN A 180 -28.71 20.29 -22.76
CA ASN A 180 -29.12 20.21 -21.35
C ASN A 180 -28.10 20.93 -20.46
N GLU A 181 -28.61 21.56 -19.40
CA GLU A 181 -27.80 22.21 -18.37
C GLU A 181 -27.07 21.16 -17.52
N GLU A 182 -25.76 21.34 -17.34
CA GLU A 182 -24.89 20.50 -16.51
C GLU A 182 -23.96 21.38 -15.65
N ASP A 183 -23.35 20.80 -14.62
CA ASP A 183 -22.44 21.52 -13.72
C ASP A 183 -21.11 21.81 -14.45
N GLY A 184 -20.70 23.07 -14.47
CA GLY A 184 -19.40 23.48 -15.03
C GLY A 184 -18.32 23.45 -13.95
N SER A 185 -17.06 23.29 -14.36
CA SER A 185 -15.93 23.23 -13.43
C SER A 185 -14.77 24.11 -13.89
N ALA A 186 -13.97 24.59 -12.94
CA ALA A 186 -12.65 25.16 -13.22
C ALA A 186 -11.67 24.13 -13.82
N LEU A 187 -12.03 22.84 -13.86
CA LEU A 187 -11.28 21.83 -14.61
C LEU A 187 -11.68 21.76 -16.09
N ASP A 188 -12.72 22.48 -16.53
CA ASP A 188 -13.13 22.51 -17.93
C ASP A 188 -12.41 23.63 -18.68
N ALA A 189 -11.67 23.27 -19.71
CA ALA A 189 -10.86 24.16 -20.52
C ALA A 189 -11.69 25.26 -21.20
N GLU A 190 -12.98 25.06 -21.42
CA GLU A 190 -13.85 26.03 -22.09
C GLU A 190 -14.03 27.35 -21.32
N PHE A 191 -13.85 27.34 -20.00
CA PHE A 191 -13.97 28.52 -19.15
C PHE A 191 -12.66 29.29 -18.97
N TRP A 192 -11.56 28.76 -19.49
CA TRP A 192 -10.26 29.38 -19.38
C TRP A 192 -9.93 30.21 -20.62
N THR A 193 -9.25 31.32 -20.39
CA THR A 193 -8.69 32.17 -21.44
C THR A 193 -7.18 32.02 -21.48
N THR A 194 -6.56 32.26 -22.64
CA THR A 194 -5.11 32.12 -22.83
C THR A 194 -4.50 33.41 -23.38
N ASP A 195 -3.35 33.81 -22.83
CA ASP A 195 -2.51 34.89 -23.34
C ASP A 195 -1.11 34.34 -23.67
N SER A 196 -0.81 34.26 -24.96
CA SER A 196 0.50 33.87 -25.49
C SER A 196 1.20 35.04 -26.20
N SER A 197 0.81 36.29 -25.92
CA SER A 197 1.36 37.49 -26.59
C SER A 197 2.82 37.76 -26.25
N SER A 198 3.28 37.22 -25.11
CA SER A 198 4.64 37.38 -24.59
C SER A 198 5.50 36.12 -24.75
N THR A 199 5.15 35.23 -25.68
CA THR A 199 5.96 34.04 -25.98
C THR A 199 6.18 33.84 -27.47
N ALA A 200 7.35 33.30 -27.85
CA ALA A 200 7.60 32.78 -29.19
C ALA A 200 7.07 31.35 -29.41
N GLY A 201 6.64 30.68 -28.35
CA GLY A 201 6.12 29.31 -28.34
C GLY A 201 4.60 29.24 -28.47
N THR A 202 4.03 28.11 -28.03
CA THR A 202 2.60 27.85 -27.99
C THR A 202 2.16 27.51 -26.57
N LEU A 203 0.97 27.96 -26.19
CA LEU A 203 0.24 27.51 -25.01
C LEU A 203 -0.94 26.65 -25.47
N THR A 204 -1.06 25.46 -24.87
CA THR A 204 -2.16 24.52 -25.10
C THR A 204 -2.92 24.35 -23.80
N LEU A 205 -4.24 24.40 -23.91
CA LEU A 205 -5.19 24.28 -22.83
C LEU A 205 -6.30 23.37 -23.36
N GLU A 206 -6.49 22.21 -22.74
CA GLU A 206 -7.42 21.19 -23.23
C GLU A 206 -8.00 20.36 -22.10
N ASP A 207 -9.21 19.84 -22.33
CA ASP A 207 -9.81 18.79 -21.51
C ASP A 207 -9.09 17.47 -21.78
N ALA A 208 -8.39 16.98 -20.77
CA ALA A 208 -7.79 15.65 -20.78
C ALA A 208 -8.84 14.59 -20.39
N SER A 209 -8.49 13.31 -20.58
CA SER A 209 -9.39 12.22 -20.19
C SER A 209 -9.70 12.25 -18.70
N ASP A 210 -10.89 11.75 -18.34
CA ASP A 210 -11.37 11.63 -16.97
C ASP A 210 -11.57 12.98 -16.26
N ASP A 211 -12.07 13.98 -17.00
CA ASP A 211 -12.51 15.28 -16.48
C ASP A 211 -11.40 16.13 -15.85
N ARG A 212 -10.23 16.17 -16.52
CA ARG A 212 -9.00 16.83 -16.06
C ARG A 212 -8.63 18.01 -16.95
N LEU A 213 -8.03 19.04 -16.38
CA LEU A 213 -7.51 20.18 -17.14
C LEU A 213 -6.02 19.98 -17.44
N ARG A 214 -5.62 20.07 -18.71
CA ARG A 214 -4.20 20.08 -19.09
C ARG A 214 -3.76 21.46 -19.58
N ILE A 215 -2.66 21.95 -19.01
CA ILE A 215 -2.01 23.21 -19.40
C ILE A 215 -0.56 22.90 -19.79
N ALA A 216 -0.21 23.12 -21.05
CA ALA A 216 1.10 22.77 -21.57
C ALA A 216 1.67 23.87 -22.47
N THR A 217 2.97 24.11 -22.37
CA THR A 217 3.69 24.99 -23.29
C THR A 217 4.69 24.22 -24.16
N SER A 218 4.95 24.76 -25.35
CA SER A 218 5.98 24.21 -26.23
C SER A 218 6.75 25.32 -26.95
N GLY A 219 8.07 25.15 -27.06
CA GLY A 219 8.94 26.11 -27.75
C GLY A 219 9.18 27.42 -27.00
N GLN A 220 8.89 27.49 -25.69
CA GLN A 220 9.25 28.63 -24.85
C GLN A 220 10.77 28.65 -24.59
N GLY A 221 11.33 29.87 -24.54
CA GLY A 221 12.68 30.13 -24.09
C GLY A 221 12.74 31.19 -23.00
N SER A 222 13.95 31.62 -22.65
CA SER A 222 14.15 32.62 -21.60
C SER A 222 13.50 33.96 -21.94
N GLY A 223 12.80 34.55 -20.96
CA GLY A 223 12.00 35.76 -21.09
C GLY A 223 10.64 35.56 -21.78
N ASP A 224 10.29 34.34 -22.23
CA ASP A 224 8.94 34.05 -22.68
C ASP A 224 8.00 33.85 -21.49
N THR A 225 6.74 34.23 -21.66
CA THR A 225 5.67 34.00 -20.69
C THR A 225 4.38 33.66 -21.42
N ALA A 226 3.68 32.64 -20.92
CA ALA A 226 2.32 32.30 -21.34
C ALA A 226 1.42 32.18 -20.11
N VAL A 227 0.21 32.70 -20.21
CA VAL A 227 -0.74 32.78 -19.08
C VAL A 227 -2.05 32.12 -19.48
N SER A 228 -2.60 31.29 -18.60
CA SER A 228 -3.98 30.81 -18.66
C SER A 228 -4.77 31.40 -17.49
N THR A 229 -5.99 31.87 -17.73
CA THR A 229 -6.79 32.59 -16.72
C THR A 229 -8.21 32.06 -16.64
N PHE A 230 -8.66 31.77 -15.43
CA PHE A 230 -10.04 31.43 -15.06
C PHE A 230 -10.62 32.51 -14.16
N SER A 231 -11.82 33.01 -14.49
CA SER A 231 -12.43 34.17 -13.79
C SER A 231 -13.95 34.05 -13.61
N ASP A 232 -14.52 32.88 -13.87
CA ASP A 232 -15.96 32.63 -13.77
C ASP A 232 -16.37 32.28 -12.31
N PHE A 233 -15.91 33.08 -11.34
CA PHE A 233 -16.27 32.98 -9.93
C PHE A 233 -16.04 34.30 -9.20
N THR A 234 -16.70 34.49 -8.06
CA THR A 234 -16.40 35.56 -7.11
C THR A 234 -16.60 35.06 -5.69
N ILE A 235 -15.57 35.12 -4.86
CA ILE A 235 -15.64 34.80 -3.42
C ILE A 235 -15.43 36.10 -2.65
N GLY A 236 -16.47 36.55 -1.94
CA GLY A 236 -16.47 37.83 -1.21
C GLY A 236 -16.69 37.70 0.29
N ASP A 237 -16.56 36.50 0.85
CA ASP A 237 -16.52 36.28 2.29
C ASP A 237 -15.49 35.20 2.66
N GLY A 238 -14.50 35.55 3.50
CA GLY A 238 -13.60 34.56 4.10
C GLY A 238 -12.40 34.19 3.24
N GLU A 239 -12.03 35.07 2.32
CA GLU A 239 -10.93 34.98 1.35
C GLU A 239 -9.63 34.50 2.00
N GLN A 240 -9.25 35.13 3.11
CA GLN A 240 -8.02 34.80 3.83
C GLN A 240 -8.07 33.41 4.48
N ARG A 241 -9.27 32.84 4.66
CA ARG A 241 -9.51 31.50 5.22
C ARG A 241 -9.76 30.44 4.15
N SER A 242 -10.01 30.85 2.92
CA SER A 242 -10.06 29.93 1.79
C SER A 242 -8.72 29.24 1.61
N MET A 243 -8.76 27.99 1.17
CA MET A 243 -7.60 27.20 0.80
C MET A 243 -7.48 27.12 -0.71
N LEU A 244 -6.28 27.36 -1.23
CA LEU A 244 -5.90 26.91 -2.56
C LEU A 244 -5.64 25.40 -2.48
N GLN A 245 -6.59 24.61 -2.94
CA GLN A 245 -6.49 23.14 -2.96
C GLN A 245 -6.30 22.67 -4.39
N LEU A 246 -5.21 21.94 -4.63
CA LEU A 246 -4.81 21.44 -5.93
C LEU A 246 -4.44 19.95 -5.82
N ILE A 247 -4.91 19.16 -6.79
CA ILE A 247 -4.31 17.87 -7.11
C ILE A 247 -3.82 17.96 -8.55
N LEU A 248 -2.52 17.81 -8.78
CA LEU A 248 -1.96 17.90 -10.13
C LEU A 248 -0.82 16.91 -10.38
N ASN A 249 -0.55 16.68 -11.65
CA ASN A 249 0.65 16.05 -12.15
C ASN A 249 1.52 17.11 -12.85
N VAL A 250 2.83 17.06 -12.57
CA VAL A 250 3.86 17.83 -13.27
C VAL A 250 4.53 16.87 -14.25
N ASP A 251 3.94 16.75 -15.44
CA ASP A 251 4.33 15.78 -16.46
C ASP A 251 5.63 16.19 -17.17
N THR A 252 5.86 17.50 -17.31
CA THR A 252 7.12 18.06 -17.78
C THR A 252 7.41 19.38 -17.07
N LEU A 253 8.67 19.58 -16.71
CA LEU A 253 9.18 20.83 -16.17
C LEU A 253 10.62 20.99 -16.66
N ASP A 254 10.84 21.93 -17.59
CA ASP A 254 12.19 22.29 -18.01
C ASP A 254 12.96 22.89 -16.83
N SER A 255 14.29 22.73 -16.82
CA SER A 255 15.12 23.20 -15.70
C SER A 255 15.13 24.72 -15.49
N SER A 256 14.66 25.49 -16.47
CA SER A 256 14.48 26.94 -16.38
C SER A 256 13.03 27.35 -16.28
N ALA A 257 12.08 26.41 -16.38
CA ALA A 257 10.67 26.73 -16.31
C ALA A 257 10.28 27.10 -14.88
N VAL A 258 9.48 28.15 -14.77
CA VAL A 258 8.81 28.56 -13.54
C VAL A 258 7.33 28.58 -13.84
N VAL A 259 6.54 27.87 -13.03
CA VAL A 259 5.09 27.93 -13.09
C VAL A 259 4.56 28.61 -11.85
N ASP A 260 3.79 29.66 -12.02
CA ASP A 260 3.10 30.35 -10.93
C ASP A 260 1.60 30.11 -11.03
N VAL A 261 1.00 29.61 -9.96
CA VAL A 261 -0.46 29.56 -9.74
C VAL A 261 -0.81 30.74 -8.85
N GLU A 262 -1.45 31.73 -9.43
CA GLU A 262 -1.76 33.00 -8.79
C GLU A 262 -3.26 33.14 -8.58
N VAL A 263 -3.66 33.62 -7.40
CA VAL A 263 -5.04 33.99 -7.07
C VAL A 263 -5.09 35.49 -6.85
N THR A 264 -5.97 36.18 -7.57
CA THR A 264 -6.03 37.65 -7.62
C THR A 264 -7.38 38.18 -7.17
N ASP A 265 -7.36 39.30 -6.44
CA ASP A 265 -8.54 40.04 -6.00
C ASP A 265 -8.97 41.14 -6.99
N ALA A 266 -10.15 41.73 -6.74
CA ALA A 266 -10.67 42.84 -7.55
C ALA A 266 -9.79 44.11 -7.54
N SER A 267 -8.88 44.24 -6.56
CA SER A 267 -7.93 45.35 -6.39
C SER A 267 -6.55 45.06 -6.98
N ALA A 268 -6.36 43.89 -7.63
CA ALA A 268 -5.10 43.37 -8.14
C ALA A 268 -4.04 43.06 -7.07
N ASN A 269 -4.45 42.82 -5.82
CA ASN A 269 -3.63 42.11 -4.86
C ASN A 269 -3.68 40.61 -5.19
N SER A 270 -2.58 39.91 -4.97
CA SER A 270 -2.50 38.50 -5.30
C SER A 270 -1.64 37.70 -4.33
N VAL A 271 -1.84 36.39 -4.37
CA VAL A 271 -0.97 35.39 -3.75
C VAL A 271 -0.51 34.41 -4.81
N VAL A 272 0.72 33.94 -4.68
CA VAL A 272 1.37 33.07 -5.66
C VAL A 272 1.87 31.81 -4.98
N ALA A 273 1.55 30.67 -5.59
CA ALA A 273 2.14 29.38 -5.29
C ALA A 273 2.89 28.86 -6.53
N THR A 274 4.12 28.38 -6.36
CA THR A 274 5.08 28.19 -7.45
C THR A 274 5.49 26.73 -7.61
N ILE A 275 5.65 26.30 -8.86
CA ILE A 275 6.37 25.08 -9.26
C ILE A 275 7.67 25.52 -9.94
N ASP A 276 8.79 25.26 -9.27
CA ASP A 276 10.13 25.60 -9.77
C ASP A 276 11.16 24.65 -9.17
N SER A 277 12.02 24.10 -10.03
CA SER A 277 13.16 23.26 -9.62
C SER A 277 14.16 23.92 -8.66
N SER A 278 14.15 25.25 -8.59
CA SER A 278 15.00 26.04 -7.70
C SER A 278 14.31 26.56 -6.44
N ALA A 279 13.00 26.34 -6.29
CA ALA A 279 12.23 26.80 -5.14
C ALA A 279 12.58 26.03 -3.85
N ASP A 280 12.32 26.67 -2.70
CA ASP A 280 12.46 26.03 -1.40
C ASP A 280 11.28 25.08 -1.14
N SER A 281 11.55 23.78 -1.14
CA SER A 281 10.54 22.74 -0.86
C SER A 281 9.91 22.83 0.53
N ALA A 282 10.48 23.59 1.46
CA ALA A 282 9.95 23.78 2.80
C ALA A 282 9.04 25.01 2.92
N SER A 283 8.89 25.79 1.84
CA SER A 283 8.02 26.97 1.80
C SER A 283 6.58 26.56 1.46
N ASP A 284 5.61 27.10 2.21
CA ASP A 284 4.18 26.89 1.96
C ASP A 284 3.76 27.41 0.57
N ALA A 285 4.50 28.36 0.00
CA ALA A 285 4.27 28.84 -1.37
C ALA A 285 4.81 27.90 -2.47
N THR A 286 5.46 26.79 -2.13
CA THR A 286 6.04 25.86 -3.14
C THR A 286 5.11 24.66 -3.34
N ILE A 287 4.56 24.53 -4.54
CA ILE A 287 3.70 23.40 -4.93
C ILE A 287 4.55 22.16 -5.22
N ALA A 288 5.61 22.31 -6.03
CA ALA A 288 6.52 21.24 -6.39
C ALA A 288 7.88 21.78 -6.86
N THR A 289 8.94 21.00 -6.67
CA THR A 289 10.30 21.34 -7.11
C THR A 289 10.83 20.39 -8.19
N ALA A 290 9.98 19.51 -8.71
CA ALA A 290 10.36 18.55 -9.73
C ALA A 290 9.12 18.04 -10.47
N GLN A 291 9.37 17.30 -11.55
CA GLN A 291 8.36 16.47 -12.20
C GLN A 291 7.87 15.38 -11.23
N GLY A 292 6.59 15.06 -11.28
CA GLY A 292 5.97 14.12 -10.36
C GLY A 292 4.47 13.96 -10.59
N GLN A 293 3.90 12.89 -10.05
CA GLN A 293 2.47 12.59 -10.13
C GLN A 293 1.84 12.62 -8.75
N GLY A 294 0.56 12.99 -8.65
CA GLY A 294 -0.19 13.01 -7.41
C GLY A 294 0.31 14.07 -6.43
N VAL A 295 0.62 15.27 -6.92
CA VAL A 295 0.93 16.42 -6.06
C VAL A 295 -0.37 16.88 -5.41
N LEU A 296 -0.49 16.67 -4.09
CA LEU A 296 -1.56 17.18 -3.24
C LEU A 296 -1.05 18.43 -2.52
N TYR A 297 -1.52 19.60 -2.94
CA TYR A 297 -1.15 20.89 -2.37
C TYR A 297 -2.37 21.59 -1.81
N GLN A 298 -2.31 22.03 -0.55
CA GLN A 298 -3.44 22.67 0.13
C GLN A 298 -2.93 23.73 1.09
N GLN A 299 -3.10 25.01 0.74
CA GLN A 299 -2.60 26.12 1.56
C GLN A 299 -3.63 27.20 1.76
N GLN A 300 -3.72 27.73 2.98
CA GLN A 300 -4.64 28.80 3.29
C GLN A 300 -4.12 30.11 2.67
N LEU A 301 -4.96 30.81 1.90
CA LEU A 301 -4.53 32.00 1.15
C LEU A 301 -3.96 33.08 2.07
N GLY A 302 -4.56 33.30 3.25
CA GLY A 302 -4.10 34.29 4.21
C GLY A 302 -2.71 34.00 4.79
N GLU A 303 -2.21 32.78 4.70
CA GLU A 303 -0.87 32.39 5.17
C GLU A 303 0.20 32.64 4.10
N LEU A 304 -0.19 32.71 2.83
CA LEU A 304 0.68 33.06 1.73
C LEU A 304 1.05 34.55 1.73
N THR A 305 2.22 34.86 1.16
CA THR A 305 2.68 36.24 1.03
C THR A 305 1.71 37.04 0.16
N GLY A 306 1.17 38.13 0.69
CA GLY A 306 0.14 38.95 0.02
C GLY A 306 -1.30 38.61 0.45
N GLY A 307 -1.52 37.47 1.12
CA GLY A 307 -2.85 36.96 1.44
C GLY A 307 -3.66 37.82 2.40
N GLN A 308 -3.00 38.58 3.26
CA GLN A 308 -3.64 39.49 4.22
C GLN A 308 -4.28 40.71 3.55
N ASP A 309 -3.89 41.01 2.33
CA ASP A 309 -4.37 42.16 1.55
C ASP A 309 -5.52 41.77 0.58
N LEU A 310 -5.92 40.49 0.55
CA LEU A 310 -7.03 40.01 -0.28
C LEU A 310 -8.38 40.46 0.29
N ASP A 311 -9.18 41.12 -0.56
CA ASP A 311 -10.55 41.59 -0.24
C ASP A 311 -11.66 40.76 -0.90
N THR A 312 -11.44 40.25 -2.11
CA THR A 312 -12.32 39.30 -2.83
C THR A 312 -11.44 38.32 -3.63
N LEU A 313 -11.94 37.17 -4.07
CA LEU A 313 -11.23 36.30 -5.00
C LEU A 313 -12.00 36.30 -6.32
N GLU A 314 -11.35 36.71 -7.40
CA GLU A 314 -12.00 36.91 -8.70
C GLU A 314 -11.34 36.10 -9.82
N GLU A 315 -10.07 35.74 -9.66
CA GLU A 315 -9.27 35.19 -10.74
C GLU A 315 -8.26 34.17 -10.22
N ILE A 316 -8.10 33.08 -10.99
CA ILE A 316 -6.96 32.16 -10.89
C ILE A 316 -6.21 32.23 -12.21
N SER A 317 -4.91 32.45 -12.16
CA SER A 317 -4.04 32.39 -13.33
C SER A 317 -2.90 31.40 -13.15
N VAL A 318 -2.62 30.66 -14.21
CA VAL A 318 -1.46 29.76 -14.31
C VAL A 318 -0.50 30.37 -15.34
N THR A 319 0.64 30.84 -14.85
CA THR A 319 1.69 31.47 -15.65
C THR A 319 2.85 30.52 -15.82
N ILE A 320 3.24 30.21 -17.06
CA ILE A 320 4.43 29.41 -17.38
C ILE A 320 5.46 30.33 -18.04
N ALA A 321 6.63 30.47 -17.41
CA ALA A 321 7.69 31.37 -17.83
C ALA A 321 9.04 30.66 -18.02
N GLU A 322 9.92 31.29 -18.81
CA GLU A 322 11.36 30.96 -19.00
C GLU A 322 11.69 29.60 -19.65
N GLY A 323 10.79 28.64 -19.64
CA GLY A 323 10.94 27.29 -20.21
C GLY A 323 9.60 26.59 -20.33
N ASN A 324 9.60 25.36 -20.84
CA ASN A 324 8.34 24.62 -21.06
C ASN A 324 7.91 23.86 -19.79
N ALA A 325 6.59 23.80 -19.59
CA ALA A 325 5.97 22.94 -18.58
C ALA A 325 4.73 22.24 -19.16
N ASP A 326 4.38 21.10 -18.59
CA ASP A 326 3.17 20.32 -18.89
C ASP A 326 2.55 19.88 -17.57
N LEU A 327 1.35 20.37 -17.31
CA LEU A 327 0.63 20.20 -16.05
C LEU A 327 -0.74 19.62 -16.32
N THR A 328 -1.13 18.62 -15.53
CA THR A 328 -2.48 18.04 -15.55
C THR A 328 -3.12 18.21 -14.18
N PHE A 329 -4.16 19.04 -14.08
CA PHE A 329 -4.95 19.25 -12.86
C PHE A 329 -6.07 18.21 -12.78
N HIS A 330 -6.14 17.52 -11.65
CA HIS A 330 -7.15 16.51 -11.30
C HIS A 330 -8.17 17.03 -10.29
N ALA A 331 -7.78 18.05 -9.52
CA ALA A 331 -8.66 18.75 -8.61
C ALA A 331 -8.21 20.20 -8.46
N LEU A 332 -9.17 21.11 -8.36
CA LEU A 332 -8.94 22.50 -8.06
C LEU A 332 -10.11 23.01 -7.20
N ASN A 333 -9.82 23.63 -6.06
CA ASN A 333 -10.83 24.25 -5.21
C ASN A 333 -10.27 25.49 -4.51
N LEU A 334 -11.12 26.51 -4.36
CA LEU A 334 -10.85 27.76 -3.67
C LEU A 334 -11.97 28.19 -2.69
N GLU A 335 -13.12 27.51 -2.71
CA GLU A 335 -14.28 27.83 -1.87
C GLU A 335 -14.19 27.21 -0.47
N SER A 336 -13.29 26.25 -0.28
CA SER A 336 -13.14 25.53 0.97
C SER A 336 -12.28 26.28 1.98
N SER A 337 -12.68 26.27 3.25
CA SER A 337 -11.83 26.70 4.37
C SER A 337 -11.19 25.54 5.15
N SER A 338 -11.25 24.32 4.61
CA SER A 338 -10.75 23.10 5.26
C SER A 338 -10.07 22.21 4.23
N ALA A 339 -8.95 21.59 4.63
CA ALA A 339 -8.24 20.67 3.77
C ALA A 339 -9.06 19.40 3.50
N TRP A 340 -8.84 18.78 2.34
CA TRP A 340 -9.14 17.38 2.08
C TRP A 340 -8.23 16.52 2.96
N ASP A 341 -8.81 15.53 3.61
CA ASP A 341 -8.11 14.58 4.46
C ASP A 341 -8.02 13.24 3.73
N PHE A 342 -6.81 12.86 3.33
CA PHE A 342 -6.54 11.61 2.61
C PHE A 342 -6.28 10.43 3.55
N GLY A 343 -6.83 10.49 4.77
CA GLY A 343 -6.70 9.46 5.78
C GLY A 343 -5.55 9.72 6.75
N THR A 344 -5.37 8.78 7.68
CA THR A 344 -4.41 8.91 8.77
C THR A 344 -3.17 8.07 8.54
N ARG A 345 -1.99 8.65 8.77
CA ARG A 345 -0.71 7.93 8.75
C ARG A 345 0.01 7.99 10.09
N GLU A 346 0.78 6.95 10.38
CA GLU A 346 1.76 6.93 11.45
C GLU A 346 3.09 7.57 11.01
N TYR A 347 3.78 8.21 11.95
CA TYR A 347 5.11 8.79 11.76
C TYR A 347 5.85 8.88 13.11
N LEU A 348 7.17 9.06 13.06
CA LEU A 348 7.98 9.34 14.26
C LEU A 348 7.93 10.83 14.60
N ASN A 349 7.54 11.16 15.83
CA ASN A 349 7.56 12.53 16.33
C ASN A 349 8.98 12.98 16.74
N SER A 350 9.11 14.18 17.32
CA SER A 350 10.41 14.72 17.75
C SER A 350 11.08 13.97 18.90
N ASP A 351 10.34 13.09 19.57
CA ASP A 351 10.78 12.27 20.69
C ASP A 351 10.98 10.78 20.27
N ASP A 352 11.01 10.49 18.97
CA ASP A 352 11.12 9.14 18.39
C ASP A 352 9.96 8.20 18.79
N GLU A 353 8.79 8.75 19.14
CA GLU A 353 7.58 7.98 19.42
C GLU A 353 6.66 7.95 18.20
N VAL A 354 6.00 6.80 17.98
CA VAL A 354 4.98 6.66 16.93
C VAL A 354 3.77 7.52 17.28
N ALA A 355 3.42 8.41 16.37
CA ALA A 355 2.26 9.28 16.44
C ALA A 355 1.47 9.24 15.13
N THR A 356 0.21 9.64 15.16
CA THR A 356 -0.66 9.70 13.97
C THR A 356 -0.92 11.13 13.52
N ARG A 357 -1.11 11.32 12.22
CA ARG A 357 -1.57 12.58 11.62
C ARG A 357 -2.39 12.35 10.36
N SER A 358 -3.34 13.25 10.11
CA SER A 358 -4.04 13.33 8.81
C SER A 358 -3.08 13.67 7.68
N VAL A 359 -3.38 13.15 6.50
CA VAL A 359 -2.62 13.43 5.28
C VAL A 359 -3.33 14.53 4.49
N THR A 360 -2.77 15.74 4.54
CA THR A 360 -3.31 16.92 3.83
C THR A 360 -2.41 17.40 2.70
N GLU A 361 -1.13 17.04 2.69
CA GLU A 361 -0.16 17.44 1.65
C GLU A 361 0.84 16.33 1.40
N GLN A 362 1.04 15.96 0.13
CA GLN A 362 1.94 14.88 -0.31
C GLN A 362 2.29 14.98 -1.78
N VAL A 363 3.34 14.25 -2.19
CA VAL A 363 3.66 13.99 -3.59
C VAL A 363 3.86 12.50 -3.80
N GLY A 364 3.32 11.97 -4.90
CA GLY A 364 3.44 10.56 -5.24
C GLY A 364 2.65 9.65 -4.30
N TYR A 365 3.02 8.37 -4.29
CA TYR A 365 2.39 7.38 -3.43
C TYR A 365 2.77 7.61 -1.96
N PHE A 366 1.77 7.69 -1.10
CA PHE A 366 1.95 7.82 0.34
C PHE A 366 1.16 6.73 1.09
N GLY A 367 1.71 6.33 2.23
CA GLY A 367 1.10 5.34 3.11
C GLY A 367 0.08 5.96 4.07
N ILE A 368 -0.99 5.22 4.34
CA ILE A 368 -1.97 5.43 5.41
C ILE A 368 -2.18 4.12 6.18
N THR A 369 -2.77 4.24 7.36
CA THR A 369 -3.02 3.13 8.28
C THR A 369 -4.12 2.18 7.80
N SER A 370 -5.18 2.73 7.18
CA SER A 370 -6.30 1.98 6.59
C SER A 370 -7.14 2.90 5.70
N LEU A 371 -7.80 2.32 4.69
CA LEU A 371 -8.77 3.03 3.84
C LEU A 371 -9.97 3.57 4.63
N ASP A 372 -10.36 2.94 5.72
CA ASP A 372 -11.45 3.41 6.59
C ASP A 372 -11.19 4.85 7.06
N THR A 373 -9.93 5.17 7.38
CA THR A 373 -9.56 6.52 7.85
C THR A 373 -9.75 7.59 6.79
N LEU A 374 -9.71 7.21 5.50
CA LEU A 374 -10.00 8.09 4.37
C LEU A 374 -11.51 8.22 4.16
N TYR A 375 -12.26 7.13 4.18
CA TYR A 375 -13.71 7.15 3.96
C TYR A 375 -14.50 7.77 5.12
N ASP A 376 -13.97 7.68 6.34
CA ASP A 376 -14.51 8.39 7.52
C ASP A 376 -14.37 9.90 7.40
N SER A 377 -13.50 10.39 6.51
CA SER A 377 -13.46 11.80 6.16
C SER A 377 -14.72 12.16 5.38
N GLY A 378 -15.54 13.07 5.91
CA GLY A 378 -16.85 13.36 5.32
C GLY A 378 -16.83 13.94 3.89
N ARG A 379 -15.66 14.24 3.32
CA ARG A 379 -15.50 14.72 1.93
C ARG A 379 -15.01 13.65 0.95
N LEU A 380 -14.39 12.59 1.44
CA LEU A 380 -13.91 11.46 0.61
C LEU A 380 -14.72 10.19 0.90
N SER A 381 -15.86 10.29 1.59
CA SER A 381 -16.74 9.16 1.90
C SER A 381 -17.35 8.49 0.66
N ASP A 382 -17.36 9.19 -0.47
CA ASP A 382 -17.81 8.71 -1.79
C ASP A 382 -16.63 8.47 -2.76
N ALA A 383 -15.40 8.45 -2.26
CA ALA A 383 -14.22 8.35 -3.11
C ALA A 383 -14.08 6.95 -3.72
N THR A 384 -13.89 6.90 -5.03
CA THR A 384 -13.37 5.72 -5.73
C THR A 384 -11.87 5.87 -5.90
N LEU A 385 -11.10 4.90 -5.44
CA LEU A 385 -9.64 4.92 -5.51
C LEU A 385 -9.17 4.02 -6.65
N HIS A 386 -8.15 4.47 -7.38
CA HIS A 386 -7.49 3.67 -8.39
C HIS A 386 -6.06 3.30 -8.03
N GLN A 387 -5.66 2.06 -8.35
CA GLN A 387 -4.33 1.51 -8.10
C GLN A 387 -3.90 1.65 -6.63
N VAL A 388 -4.76 1.16 -5.73
CA VAL A 388 -4.43 1.03 -4.30
C VAL A 388 -3.38 -0.05 -4.13
N GLU A 389 -2.27 0.28 -3.46
CA GLU A 389 -1.18 -0.65 -3.19
C GLU A 389 -1.20 -1.09 -1.73
N TYR A 390 -1.11 -2.39 -1.49
CA TYR A 390 -0.89 -3.00 -0.19
C TYR A 390 0.53 -3.61 -0.20
N PRO A 391 1.57 -2.82 0.06
CA PRO A 391 2.94 -3.34 0.17
C PRO A 391 3.06 -4.29 1.37
N ASP A 392 3.99 -5.23 1.25
CA ASP A 392 4.27 -6.24 2.29
C ASP A 392 3.02 -7.01 2.76
N ALA A 393 2.00 -7.10 1.90
CA ALA A 393 0.81 -7.89 2.16
C ALA A 393 1.19 -9.35 2.39
N GLU A 394 0.61 -9.94 3.42
CA GLU A 394 0.83 -11.31 3.83
C GLU A 394 -0.25 -12.21 3.24
N ILE A 395 0.15 -13.13 2.38
CA ILE A 395 -0.75 -14.02 1.65
C ILE A 395 -0.51 -15.45 2.15
N GLY A 396 -1.55 -16.05 2.73
CA GLY A 396 -1.50 -17.44 3.17
C GLY A 396 -1.77 -18.45 2.05
N ALA A 397 -1.59 -19.73 2.39
CA ALA A 397 -1.92 -20.84 1.50
C ALA A 397 -3.42 -20.83 1.14
N THR A 398 -3.73 -21.03 -0.15
CA THR A 398 -5.11 -21.08 -0.68
C THR A 398 -5.75 -22.45 -0.49
N GLY A 399 -4.95 -23.49 -0.27
CA GLY A 399 -5.45 -24.82 0.08
C GLY A 399 -4.45 -25.65 0.87
N VAL A 400 -4.95 -26.53 1.73
CA VAL A 400 -4.13 -27.48 2.49
C VAL A 400 -4.68 -28.89 2.30
N SER A 401 -3.80 -29.79 1.85
CA SER A 401 -4.04 -31.23 1.83
C SER A 401 -3.25 -31.86 2.98
N LEU A 402 -3.83 -32.77 3.76
CA LEU A 402 -3.12 -33.39 4.88
C LEU A 402 -3.49 -34.87 5.08
N GLU A 403 -2.54 -35.64 5.59
CA GLU A 403 -2.71 -37.00 6.08
C GLU A 403 -1.99 -37.17 7.43
N LEU A 404 -2.72 -37.67 8.43
CA LEU A 404 -2.16 -38.02 9.73
C LEU A 404 -2.05 -39.54 9.84
N THR A 405 -0.82 -40.04 9.95
CA THR A 405 -0.52 -41.48 10.03
C THR A 405 0.17 -41.85 11.34
N GLN A 406 0.25 -43.15 11.64
CA GLN A 406 1.06 -43.67 12.75
C GLN A 406 2.45 -44.07 12.24
N PRO A 407 3.54 -43.55 12.83
CA PRO A 407 4.89 -43.89 12.39
C PRO A 407 5.33 -45.27 12.94
N ASP A 408 5.85 -46.15 12.08
CA ASP A 408 6.25 -47.51 12.48
C ASP A 408 7.57 -47.57 13.29
N ARG A 409 8.40 -46.52 13.26
CA ARG A 409 9.81 -46.57 13.69
C ARG A 409 10.30 -45.41 14.55
N TYR A 410 9.39 -44.52 14.94
CA TYR A 410 9.72 -43.30 15.67
C TYR A 410 9.13 -43.37 17.09
N GLU A 411 9.69 -42.57 18.00
CA GLU A 411 9.21 -42.48 19.39
C GLU A 411 7.91 -41.67 19.54
N TYR A 412 7.46 -41.05 18.44
CA TYR A 412 6.27 -40.22 18.33
C TYR A 412 5.07 -41.04 17.90
N GLU A 413 3.88 -40.67 18.34
CA GLU A 413 2.64 -41.41 18.07
C GLU A 413 2.03 -41.09 16.70
N HIS A 414 2.38 -39.93 16.12
CA HIS A 414 1.81 -39.46 14.86
C HIS A 414 2.88 -38.90 13.91
N ARG A 415 2.61 -39.04 12.61
CA ARG A 415 3.34 -38.40 11.51
C ARG A 415 2.34 -37.60 10.70
N LEU A 416 2.53 -36.29 10.63
CA LEU A 416 1.76 -35.40 9.78
C LEU A 416 2.46 -35.27 8.44
N GLN A 417 1.74 -35.53 7.37
CA GLN A 417 2.12 -35.14 6.02
C GLN A 417 1.13 -34.07 5.57
N ALA A 418 1.61 -32.87 5.22
CA ALA A 418 0.76 -31.78 4.76
C ALA A 418 1.35 -31.12 3.52
N VAL A 419 0.49 -30.68 2.61
CA VAL A 419 0.86 -29.88 1.44
C VAL A 419 0.06 -28.58 1.47
N TYR A 420 0.76 -27.48 1.64
CA TYR A 420 0.21 -26.12 1.58
C TYR A 420 0.38 -25.62 0.14
N ASN A 421 -0.72 -25.31 -0.54
CA ASN A 421 -0.73 -24.84 -1.92
C ASN A 421 -1.06 -23.35 -1.97
N PHE A 422 -0.40 -22.65 -2.88
CA PHE A 422 -0.65 -21.27 -3.23
C PHE A 422 -1.00 -21.21 -4.72
N ASP A 423 -2.28 -21.01 -4.98
CA ASP A 423 -2.89 -20.83 -6.29
C ASP A 423 -3.64 -19.51 -6.22
N LEU A 424 -2.96 -18.41 -6.52
CA LEU A 424 -3.46 -17.06 -6.27
C LEU A 424 -4.39 -16.63 -7.40
N ASP A 425 -5.46 -15.94 -7.03
CA ASP A 425 -6.39 -15.37 -8.01
C ASP A 425 -5.67 -14.35 -8.91
N SER A 426 -6.17 -14.25 -10.14
CA SER A 426 -5.77 -13.23 -11.09
C SER A 426 -7.02 -12.63 -11.72
N ALA A 427 -7.07 -11.31 -11.81
CA ALA A 427 -8.14 -10.58 -12.47
C ALA A 427 -7.55 -9.32 -13.12
N TYR A 428 -8.30 -8.69 -14.04
CA TYR A 428 -7.87 -7.41 -14.62
C TYR A 428 -7.62 -6.33 -13.56
N ASP A 429 -8.43 -6.32 -12.49
CA ASP A 429 -8.34 -5.32 -11.42
C ASP A 429 -7.45 -5.76 -10.25
N LEU A 430 -6.75 -6.89 -10.37
CA LEU A 430 -5.89 -7.43 -9.32
C LEU A 430 -4.50 -7.77 -9.87
N SER A 431 -3.49 -7.12 -9.31
CA SER A 431 -2.08 -7.40 -9.60
C SER A 431 -1.35 -7.80 -8.33
N ILE A 432 -0.68 -8.95 -8.34
CA ILE A 432 0.07 -9.47 -7.19
C ILE A 432 1.54 -9.66 -7.61
N THR A 433 2.45 -8.99 -6.92
CA THR A 433 3.90 -9.19 -7.06
C THR A 433 4.44 -9.78 -5.77
N LEU A 434 5.04 -10.96 -5.83
CA LEU A 434 5.56 -11.67 -4.65
C LEU A 434 7.07 -11.42 -4.51
N ASP A 435 7.51 -11.08 -3.31
CA ASP A 435 8.92 -10.79 -3.02
C ASP A 435 9.61 -11.97 -2.35
N ARG A 436 8.94 -12.58 -1.37
CA ARG A 436 9.50 -13.68 -0.58
C ARG A 436 8.41 -14.61 -0.09
N TRP A 437 8.81 -15.84 0.18
CA TRP A 437 8.00 -16.85 0.81
C TRP A 437 8.67 -17.29 2.09
N ILE A 438 7.96 -17.16 3.19
CA ILE A 438 8.47 -17.44 4.53
C ILE A 438 7.59 -18.44 5.25
N ASP A 439 8.13 -19.00 6.31
CA ASP A 439 7.42 -19.82 7.29
C ASP A 439 8.12 -19.68 8.65
N GLU A 440 7.52 -20.21 9.72
CA GLU A 440 8.09 -20.18 11.06
C GLU A 440 8.48 -21.59 11.50
N VAL A 441 9.57 -21.72 12.26
CA VAL A 441 9.97 -23.01 12.86
C VAL A 441 9.00 -23.33 14.01
N ALA A 442 8.07 -24.27 13.80
CA ALA A 442 7.09 -24.68 14.82
C ALA A 442 7.59 -25.80 15.74
N HIS A 443 8.60 -26.57 15.30
CA HIS A 443 9.06 -27.78 16.00
C HIS A 443 10.57 -27.80 16.29
N PRO A 444 11.02 -28.57 17.30
CA PRO A 444 12.44 -28.88 17.45
C PRO A 444 13.02 -29.61 16.23
N SER A 445 14.29 -29.35 15.92
CA SER A 445 14.99 -29.87 14.72
C SER A 445 14.88 -31.39 14.49
N GLY A 446 14.77 -32.19 15.57
CA GLY A 446 14.61 -33.65 15.48
C GLY A 446 13.25 -34.14 14.96
N ARG A 447 12.26 -33.25 14.81
CA ARG A 447 10.88 -33.59 14.38
C ARG A 447 10.69 -33.55 12.86
N TYR A 448 11.46 -32.74 12.15
CA TYR A 448 11.33 -32.60 10.70
C TYR A 448 11.88 -33.84 9.99
N LEU A 449 11.03 -34.59 9.29
CA LEU A 449 11.45 -35.67 8.41
C LEU A 449 11.77 -35.11 7.03
N ASN A 450 10.87 -34.30 6.46
CA ASN A 450 11.09 -33.53 5.23
C ASN A 450 10.40 -32.18 5.35
N MET A 451 11.03 -31.16 4.77
CA MET A 451 10.43 -29.86 4.46
C MET A 451 10.90 -29.51 3.07
N GLU A 452 9.98 -29.39 2.12
CA GLU A 452 10.27 -29.43 0.70
C GLU A 452 9.37 -28.46 -0.05
N ILE A 453 9.93 -27.72 -1.01
CA ILE A 453 9.17 -26.75 -1.80
C ILE A 453 9.18 -27.11 -3.28
N ALA A 454 8.09 -26.78 -3.95
CA ALA A 454 7.99 -26.79 -5.40
C ALA A 454 7.40 -25.46 -5.87
N THR A 455 7.95 -24.91 -6.95
CA THR A 455 7.54 -23.62 -7.53
C THR A 455 7.25 -23.80 -9.01
N SER A 456 6.38 -22.95 -9.57
CA SER A 456 6.01 -23.00 -10.99
C SER A 456 5.32 -24.31 -11.38
N LEU A 457 4.45 -24.79 -10.50
CA LEU A 457 3.55 -25.90 -10.74
C LEU A 457 2.37 -25.44 -11.61
N ASP A 458 1.85 -26.35 -12.43
CA ASP A 458 0.68 -26.09 -13.27
C ASP A 458 -0.65 -26.24 -12.49
N ASP A 459 -0.65 -27.06 -11.43
CA ASP A 459 -1.83 -27.40 -10.62
C ASP A 459 -1.45 -27.55 -9.13
N THR A 460 -2.44 -27.45 -8.24
CA THR A 460 -2.30 -27.75 -6.81
C THR A 460 -1.98 -29.23 -6.57
N VAL A 461 -1.21 -29.51 -5.51
CA VAL A 461 -0.72 -30.85 -5.18
C VAL A 461 -1.41 -31.40 -3.93
N ALA A 462 -1.88 -32.63 -3.99
CA ALA A 462 -2.34 -33.37 -2.81
C ALA A 462 -1.21 -34.22 -2.19
N VAL A 463 -1.37 -34.62 -0.92
CA VAL A 463 -0.39 -35.46 -0.21
C VAL A 463 -0.10 -36.78 -0.92
N ASP A 464 -1.08 -37.38 -1.58
CA ASP A 464 -0.91 -38.64 -2.32
C ASP A 464 -0.28 -38.48 -3.71
N GLU A 465 -0.02 -37.25 -4.13
CA GLU A 465 0.59 -36.89 -5.42
C GLU A 465 2.03 -36.38 -5.28
N THR A 466 2.55 -36.28 -4.05
CA THR A 466 3.89 -35.72 -3.79
C THR A 466 5.01 -36.49 -4.50
N ASP A 467 4.83 -37.78 -4.77
CA ASP A 467 5.82 -38.63 -5.46
C ASP A 467 6.02 -38.26 -6.94
N ASP A 468 5.06 -37.56 -7.55
CA ASP A 468 5.08 -37.17 -8.97
C ASP A 468 5.61 -35.74 -9.20
N VAL A 469 6.01 -35.04 -8.12
CA VAL A 469 6.49 -33.65 -8.15
C VAL A 469 7.99 -33.58 -7.85
N GLU A 470 8.71 -32.71 -8.57
CA GLU A 470 10.12 -32.43 -8.27
C GLU A 470 10.24 -31.40 -7.14
N TRP A 471 10.69 -31.87 -5.98
CA TRP A 471 10.83 -31.05 -4.78
C TRP A 471 12.26 -30.57 -4.53
N THR A 472 12.38 -29.36 -3.99
CA THR A 472 13.63 -28.81 -3.46
C THR A 472 13.59 -28.83 -1.93
N SER A 473 14.53 -29.56 -1.31
CA SER A 473 14.58 -29.65 0.15
C SER A 473 14.97 -28.32 0.81
N ARG A 474 14.20 -27.94 1.82
CA ARG A 474 14.41 -26.80 2.74
C ARG A 474 14.57 -27.23 4.20
N ARG A 475 14.61 -28.54 4.46
CA ARG A 475 14.73 -29.11 5.81
C ARG A 475 15.86 -28.51 6.64
N SER A 476 17.02 -28.25 6.05
CA SER A 476 18.16 -27.68 6.78
C SER A 476 17.81 -26.32 7.43
N THR A 477 17.03 -25.49 6.74
CA THR A 477 16.63 -24.17 7.23
C THR A 477 15.83 -24.29 8.55
N TYR A 478 14.94 -25.30 8.63
CA TYR A 478 14.17 -25.58 9.84
C TYR A 478 14.98 -26.26 10.94
N THR A 479 15.93 -27.13 10.59
CA THR A 479 16.74 -27.85 11.59
C THR A 479 17.84 -26.99 12.21
N ASP A 480 18.27 -25.95 11.50
CA ASP A 480 19.30 -25.01 11.95
C ASP A 480 18.71 -23.83 12.74
N GLY A 481 17.41 -23.56 12.59
CA GLY A 481 16.66 -22.53 13.33
C GLY A 481 16.17 -22.99 14.71
N SER A 482 15.81 -22.01 15.53
CA SER A 482 15.12 -22.18 16.81
C SER A 482 13.60 -22.07 16.61
N ILE A 483 12.82 -22.63 17.54
CA ILE A 483 11.35 -22.48 17.50
C ILE A 483 11.01 -20.99 17.55
N GLY A 484 10.11 -20.55 16.66
CA GLY A 484 9.73 -19.15 16.50
C GLY A 484 10.62 -18.35 15.54
N ASP A 485 11.72 -18.93 15.04
CA ASP A 485 12.53 -18.26 14.03
C ASP A 485 11.81 -18.27 12.67
N GLU A 486 11.76 -17.12 12.01
CA GLU A 486 11.29 -16.99 10.63
C GLU A 486 12.35 -17.56 9.67
N VAL A 487 11.89 -18.38 8.73
CA VAL A 487 12.74 -19.02 7.72
C VAL A 487 12.29 -18.67 6.31
N GLU A 488 13.24 -18.27 5.47
CA GLU A 488 12.98 -18.03 4.05
C GLU A 488 12.93 -19.35 3.27
N LEU A 489 11.77 -19.62 2.67
CA LEU A 489 11.55 -20.74 1.78
C LEU A 489 12.06 -20.45 0.38
N SER A 490 11.70 -19.30 -0.19
CA SER A 490 12.09 -18.91 -1.54
C SER A 490 11.87 -17.42 -1.81
N THR A 491 12.64 -16.86 -2.73
CA THR A 491 12.44 -15.52 -3.32
C THR A 491 12.11 -15.58 -4.82
N THR A 492 11.90 -16.80 -5.35
CA THR A 492 11.66 -17.02 -6.79
C THR A 492 10.23 -17.47 -7.08
N ILE A 493 9.30 -17.21 -6.15
CA ILE A 493 7.88 -17.50 -6.33
C ILE A 493 7.24 -16.50 -7.28
N SER A 494 6.17 -16.90 -7.95
CA SER A 494 5.39 -16.06 -8.87
C SER A 494 3.92 -16.24 -8.56
N SER A 495 3.15 -15.16 -8.63
CA SER A 495 1.69 -15.20 -8.54
C SER A 495 1.04 -15.86 -9.76
N SER A 496 1.77 -15.96 -10.88
CA SER A 496 1.25 -16.50 -12.15
C SER A 496 1.21 -18.03 -12.24
N GLY A 497 1.60 -18.75 -11.18
CA GLY A 497 1.66 -20.21 -11.18
C GLY A 497 1.58 -20.74 -9.77
N VAL A 498 1.38 -22.05 -9.64
CA VAL A 498 1.20 -22.67 -8.33
C VAL A 498 2.56 -22.89 -7.67
N PHE A 499 2.63 -22.67 -6.36
CA PHE A 499 3.77 -23.09 -5.54
C PHE A 499 3.27 -23.75 -4.25
N SER A 500 4.03 -24.73 -3.76
CA SER A 500 3.56 -25.59 -2.67
C SER A 500 4.69 -25.96 -1.71
N LEU A 501 4.35 -26.06 -0.42
CA LEU A 501 5.22 -26.57 0.65
C LEU A 501 4.71 -27.95 1.05
N SER A 502 5.57 -28.96 0.93
CA SER A 502 5.36 -30.31 1.47
C SER A 502 6.06 -30.44 2.81
N GLU A 503 5.27 -30.68 3.85
CA GLU A 503 5.65 -30.89 5.23
C GLU A 503 5.54 -32.38 5.59
N ASP A 504 6.54 -32.90 6.29
CA ASP A 504 6.51 -34.22 6.90
C ASP A 504 7.16 -34.19 8.29
N VAL A 505 6.34 -34.22 9.34
CA VAL A 505 6.78 -33.96 10.73
C VAL A 505 6.29 -34.97 11.76
N LEU A 506 7.16 -35.12 12.77
CA LEU A 506 7.02 -35.80 14.05
C LEU A 506 6.02 -35.19 15.04
N LEU A 507 4.85 -35.77 15.34
CA LEU A 507 3.92 -35.23 16.35
C LEU A 507 3.60 -36.22 17.49
N ARG A 508 3.44 -35.68 18.71
CA ARG A 508 2.83 -36.38 19.84
C ARG A 508 1.31 -36.36 19.72
N SER A 509 0.62 -37.21 20.47
CA SER A 509 -0.85 -37.29 20.42
C SER A 509 -1.55 -35.99 20.83
N ASP A 510 -1.05 -35.30 21.86
CA ASP A 510 -1.60 -34.00 22.28
C ASP A 510 -1.35 -32.91 21.24
N GLU A 511 -0.15 -32.86 20.66
CA GLU A 511 0.21 -31.94 19.56
C GLU A 511 -0.69 -32.18 18.33
N ALA A 512 -0.92 -33.44 17.94
CA ALA A 512 -1.74 -33.79 16.77
C ALA A 512 -3.24 -33.50 16.97
N ASP A 513 -3.78 -33.73 18.17
CA ASP A 513 -5.17 -33.42 18.50
C ASP A 513 -5.43 -31.90 18.52
N GLU A 514 -4.41 -31.10 18.85
CA GLU A 514 -4.48 -29.63 18.80
C GLU A 514 -4.32 -29.08 17.38
N LEU A 515 -3.41 -29.67 16.60
CA LEU A 515 -3.05 -29.21 15.27
C LEU A 515 -4.05 -29.64 14.19
N VAL A 516 -4.59 -30.86 14.26
CA VAL A 516 -5.48 -31.41 13.21
C VAL A 516 -6.91 -31.46 13.72
N VAL A 517 -7.75 -30.59 13.19
CA VAL A 517 -9.16 -30.45 13.59
C VAL A 517 -10.10 -30.85 12.46
N SER A 518 -11.36 -31.13 12.79
CA SER A 518 -12.41 -31.28 11.77
C SER A 518 -12.71 -29.92 11.13
N SER A 519 -12.80 -29.86 9.80
CA SER A 519 -13.10 -28.66 8.98
C SER A 519 -14.27 -27.77 9.48
N GLY A 520 -15.28 -28.33 10.15
CA GLY A 520 -16.37 -27.54 10.75
C GLY A 520 -16.06 -26.90 12.11
N ALA A 521 -14.85 -27.11 12.64
CA ALA A 521 -14.38 -26.62 13.94
C ALA A 521 -13.15 -25.69 13.82
N ALA A 522 -12.53 -25.59 12.65
CA ALA A 522 -11.50 -24.59 12.37
C ALA A 522 -12.18 -23.22 12.18
N MET A 523 -12.25 -22.44 13.25
CA MET A 523 -12.79 -21.08 13.26
C MET A 523 -11.67 -20.14 13.73
N GLY A 524 -10.60 -20.04 12.94
CA GLY A 524 -9.50 -19.10 13.16
C GLY A 524 -9.70 -17.80 12.35
N PRO A 525 -8.99 -16.71 12.72
CA PRO A 525 -9.17 -15.37 12.17
C PRO A 525 -8.85 -15.22 10.68
N THR A 526 -8.32 -16.26 10.02
CA THR A 526 -7.95 -16.22 8.61
C THR A 526 -9.09 -16.55 7.65
N GLY A 527 -10.30 -16.89 8.13
CA GLY A 527 -11.45 -17.16 7.24
C GLY A 527 -11.29 -18.40 6.31
N ARG A 528 -10.18 -19.13 6.41
CA ARG A 528 -9.77 -20.20 5.48
C ARG A 528 -10.65 -21.44 5.61
N GLN A 529 -11.82 -21.44 4.98
CA GLN A 529 -12.57 -22.67 4.71
C GLN A 529 -11.97 -23.36 3.48
N GLY A 530 -11.25 -24.46 3.72
CA GLY A 530 -10.73 -25.33 2.67
C GLY A 530 -11.82 -25.79 1.71
N GLY A 531 -11.78 -25.27 0.49
CA GLY A 531 -12.68 -25.62 -0.60
C GLY A 531 -12.27 -24.92 -1.89
N GLY A 532 -11.32 -25.51 -2.62
CA GLY A 532 -10.88 -24.99 -3.92
C GLY A 532 -12.04 -24.69 -4.89
N TRP A 533 -11.78 -23.79 -5.82
CA TRP A 533 -12.71 -23.24 -6.82
C TRP A 533 -13.56 -24.30 -7.57
N PHE A 534 -13.08 -25.54 -7.71
CA PHE A 534 -13.84 -26.65 -8.30
C PHE A 534 -15.13 -27.03 -7.53
N SER A 535 -15.28 -26.62 -6.26
CA SER A 535 -16.50 -26.86 -5.46
C SER A 535 -17.61 -25.81 -5.68
N LYS A 536 -17.27 -24.59 -6.16
CA LYS A 536 -18.24 -23.56 -6.55
C LYS A 536 -18.88 -23.87 -7.92
N LEU A 537 -18.15 -24.51 -8.84
CA LEU A 537 -18.67 -24.82 -10.19
C LEU A 537 -19.66 -26.00 -10.24
N LEU A 538 -19.59 -26.94 -9.29
CA LEU A 538 -20.45 -28.14 -9.27
C LEU A 538 -21.66 -28.06 -8.32
N SER A 539 -21.91 -26.92 -7.66
CA SER A 539 -22.99 -26.77 -6.66
C SER A 539 -24.03 -25.67 -6.95
N ILE A 540 -24.07 -25.11 -8.17
CA ILE A 540 -25.19 -24.24 -8.59
C ILE A 540 -26.27 -25.09 -9.26
N PRO A 541 -27.42 -25.26 -8.59
CA PRO A 541 -28.58 -24.46 -9.00
C PRO A 541 -29.34 -23.92 -7.78
N GLY A 542 -29.09 -22.67 -7.37
CA GLY A 542 -29.93 -22.09 -6.32
C GLY A 542 -29.68 -20.67 -5.80
N ALA A 543 -28.57 -19.98 -6.13
CA ALA A 543 -28.24 -18.71 -5.44
C ALA A 543 -27.97 -17.51 -6.36
N ILE A 544 -28.62 -17.44 -7.52
CA ILE A 544 -28.79 -16.19 -8.28
C ILE A 544 -30.29 -15.87 -8.30
N ALA A 545 -30.81 -15.35 -7.20
CA ALA A 545 -32.10 -14.66 -7.07
C ALA A 545 -32.33 -14.25 -5.60
N GLY A 546 -31.66 -13.19 -5.13
CA GLY A 546 -31.81 -12.79 -3.73
C GLY A 546 -31.59 -11.33 -3.37
N SER A 547 -30.73 -10.60 -4.09
CA SER A 547 -30.28 -9.26 -3.63
C SER A 547 -30.77 -8.07 -4.45
N ILE A 548 -31.33 -8.25 -5.66
CA ILE A 548 -31.88 -7.12 -6.47
C ILE A 548 -33.39 -6.88 -6.26
N ALA A 549 -34.08 -7.66 -5.42
CA ALA A 549 -35.51 -7.48 -5.13
C ALA A 549 -35.83 -6.73 -3.81
N GLY A 550 -34.82 -6.30 -3.05
CA GLY A 550 -34.98 -5.79 -1.68
C GLY A 550 -35.28 -4.30 -1.53
N LEU A 551 -35.05 -3.47 -2.56
CA LEU A 551 -35.19 -2.01 -2.47
C LEU A 551 -36.43 -1.44 -3.22
N GLY A 552 -37.23 -2.30 -3.86
CA GLY A 552 -38.48 -1.90 -4.54
C GLY A 552 -39.77 -1.98 -3.72
N LEU A 553 -39.74 -2.55 -2.50
CA LEU A 553 -40.96 -2.93 -1.75
C LEU A 553 -41.30 -2.04 -0.54
N ILE A 554 -40.53 -0.98 -0.27
CA ILE A 554 -40.83 -0.04 0.83
C ILE A 554 -41.73 1.14 0.40
N ARG A 555 -42.06 1.28 -0.90
CA ARG A 555 -42.94 2.36 -1.40
C ARG A 555 -44.42 1.98 -1.59
N MET A 556 -44.82 0.73 -1.31
CA MET A 556 -46.21 0.26 -1.57
C MET A 556 -47.06 -0.03 -0.32
N LEU A 557 -46.54 0.19 0.91
CA LEU A 557 -47.27 -0.06 2.16
C LEU A 557 -47.46 1.18 3.07
N ARG A 558 -47.43 2.39 2.50
CA ARG A 558 -47.91 3.62 3.15
C ARG A 558 -48.88 4.37 2.22
N GLY A 559 -50.07 3.82 2.08
CA GLY A 559 -51.20 4.47 1.40
C GLY A 559 -52.47 3.64 1.55
N GLY A 560 -53.34 4.00 2.51
CA GLY A 560 -54.73 3.51 2.51
C GLY A 560 -55.33 3.16 3.87
N ALA A 561 -55.47 4.13 4.77
CA ALA A 561 -56.67 4.43 5.56
C ALA A 561 -56.44 5.71 6.39
#